data_AF-A0A916UWS2-F1
#
_entry.id   AF-A0A916UWS2-F1
#
_cell.length_a   1.000
_cell.length_b   1.000
_cell.length_c   1.000
_cell.angle_alpha   90.00
_cell.angle_beta   90.00
_cell.angle_gamma   90.00
#
_symmetry.space_group_name_H-M   'P 1'
#
loop_
_entity.id
_entity.type
_entity.pdbx_description
1 polymer ?
#
loop_
_entity_poly.entity_id
_entity_poly.type
_entity_poly.pdbx_seq_one_letter_code
_entity_poly.pdbx_strand_id
1 'polypeptide(L)'
;MKPGLVLLASLISLSLSAGAANAVPAAPASGQAEAPNVFKNIDRCTSAGCVITCKNNLGAWERIDQAAESVTTINYPNGNVRFLLDDGVKGKRTLVYGPNNLACTITGHQ
;
A
#
# COMPACT_ATOMS: atom_id res chain seq x y z
N MET A 1 -54.73 -43.50 30.38
CA MET A 1 -54.93 -44.55 29.34
C MET A 1 -53.72 -44.54 28.43
N LYS A 2 -53.07 -45.68 28.26
CA LYS A 2 -51.83 -45.86 27.47
C LYS A 2 -52.17 -46.74 26.27
N PRO A 3 -51.75 -46.36 25.07
CA PRO A 3 -51.04 -47.27 24.18
C PRO A 3 -49.82 -46.53 23.56
N GLY A 4 -48.64 -47.09 23.32
CA GLY A 4 -48.30 -48.47 22.98
C GLY A 4 -48.35 -48.65 21.47
N LEU A 5 -47.31 -48.24 20.71
CA LEU A 5 -47.10 -48.68 19.32
C LEU A 5 -45.62 -48.45 18.92
N VAL A 6 -44.78 -49.50 18.95
CA VAL A 6 -44.31 -50.34 17.83
C VAL A 6 -42.98 -49.85 17.23
N LEU A 7 -41.96 -50.68 17.43
CA LEU A 7 -40.66 -50.66 16.74
C LEU A 7 -40.82 -50.82 15.24
N LEU A 8 -40.00 -50.11 14.46
CA LEU A 8 -39.52 -50.60 13.17
C LEU A 8 -38.05 -50.19 13.00
N ALA A 9 -37.18 -51.19 13.15
CA ALA A 9 -35.80 -51.16 12.71
C ALA A 9 -35.76 -51.46 11.21
N SER A 10 -35.18 -50.57 10.40
CA SER A 10 -34.82 -50.86 9.00
C SER A 10 -33.59 -50.03 8.58
N LEU A 11 -32.45 -50.69 8.68
CA LEU A 11 -31.41 -50.83 7.65
C LEU A 11 -31.42 -49.77 6.53
N ILE A 12 -30.53 -48.78 6.61
CA ILE A 12 -30.07 -48.05 5.43
C ILE A 12 -28.54 -48.16 5.38
N SER A 13 -28.12 -48.98 4.43
CA SER A 13 -26.76 -49.27 4.01
C SER A 13 -25.95 -47.99 3.78
N LEU A 14 -24.83 -47.83 4.48
CA LEU A 14 -23.85 -46.80 4.17
C LEU A 14 -23.09 -47.20 2.90
N SER A 15 -23.48 -46.61 1.78
CA SER A 15 -22.79 -46.75 0.50
C SER A 15 -21.46 -46.01 0.53
N LEU A 16 -20.39 -46.77 0.36
CA LEU A 16 -19.00 -46.38 0.20
C LEU A 16 -18.83 -45.39 -0.96
N SER A 17 -18.35 -44.17 -0.67
CA SER A 17 -17.92 -43.20 -1.70
C SER A 17 -16.39 -43.16 -1.71
N ALA A 18 -15.77 -43.96 -2.57
CA ALA A 18 -14.34 -43.86 -2.86
C ALA A 18 -14.10 -42.55 -3.65
N GLY A 19 -13.66 -41.49 -2.97
CA GLY A 19 -13.20 -40.28 -3.61
C GLY A 19 -11.87 -40.53 -4.31
N ALA A 20 -11.88 -40.63 -5.63
CA ALA A 20 -10.68 -40.61 -6.45
C ALA A 20 -9.97 -39.26 -6.24
N ALA A 21 -8.82 -39.29 -5.57
CA ALA A 21 -7.93 -38.15 -5.45
C ALA A 21 -7.37 -37.81 -6.83
N ASN A 22 -7.97 -36.83 -7.51
CA ASN A 22 -7.35 -36.18 -8.65
C ASN A 22 -6.16 -35.37 -8.13
N ALA A 23 -4.95 -35.90 -8.33
CA ALA A 23 -3.72 -35.16 -8.12
C ALA A 23 -3.73 -33.93 -9.05
N VAL A 24 -3.98 -32.76 -8.49
CA VAL A 24 -3.87 -31.49 -9.20
C VAL A 24 -2.39 -31.30 -9.57
N PRO A 25 -2.04 -31.11 -10.85
CA PRO A 25 -0.68 -30.79 -11.24
C PRO A 25 -0.26 -29.49 -10.53
N ALA A 26 0.85 -29.53 -9.80
CA ALA A 26 1.44 -28.35 -9.20
C ALA A 26 1.76 -27.35 -10.31
N ALA A 27 1.02 -26.24 -10.35
CA ALA A 27 1.33 -25.12 -11.22
C ALA A 27 2.72 -24.58 -10.82
N PRO A 28 3.59 -24.21 -11.78
CA PRO A 28 4.86 -23.58 -11.45
C PRO A 28 4.59 -22.31 -10.64
N ALA A 29 5.30 -22.17 -9.52
CA ALA A 29 5.25 -20.98 -8.68
C ALA A 29 5.54 -19.77 -9.57
N SER A 30 4.51 -18.96 -9.80
CA SER A 30 4.64 -17.67 -10.46
C SER A 30 5.69 -16.87 -9.71
N GLY A 31 6.82 -16.59 -10.39
CA GLY A 31 7.89 -15.78 -9.84
C GLY A 31 7.32 -14.49 -9.27
N GLN A 32 7.53 -14.29 -7.97
CA GLN A 32 7.28 -13.00 -7.33
C GLN A 32 8.12 -11.98 -8.07
N ALA A 33 7.47 -11.13 -8.87
CA ALA A 33 8.11 -9.92 -9.37
C ALA A 33 8.57 -9.14 -8.13
N GLU A 34 9.88 -8.96 -7.99
CA GLU A 34 10.46 -8.14 -6.94
C GLU A 34 9.82 -6.74 -7.06
N ALA A 35 9.14 -6.30 -6.01
CA ALA A 35 8.46 -5.01 -6.03
C ALA A 35 9.49 -3.93 -6.38
N PRO A 36 9.17 -2.97 -7.26
CA PRO A 36 10.11 -1.90 -7.60
C PRO A 36 10.63 -1.25 -6.31
N ASN A 37 11.96 -1.13 -6.20
CA ASN A 37 12.63 -0.52 -5.04
C ASN A 37 12.19 0.95 -4.89
N VAL A 38 11.10 1.18 -4.16
CA VAL A 38 10.57 2.51 -3.86
C VAL A 38 11.14 2.95 -2.53
N PHE A 39 11.92 4.04 -2.52
CA PHE A 39 12.45 4.60 -1.29
C PHE A 39 11.48 5.63 -0.72
N LYS A 40 11.07 5.45 0.54
CA LYS A 40 10.12 6.32 1.24
C LYS A 40 10.79 6.93 2.47
N ASN A 41 10.77 8.25 2.57
CA ASN A 41 11.15 9.01 3.77
C ASN A 41 9.95 9.76 4.32
N ILE A 42 9.88 9.94 5.64
CA ILE A 42 8.83 10.74 6.30
C ILE A 42 9.51 11.79 7.16
N ASP A 43 9.32 13.06 6.78
CA ASP A 43 9.82 14.23 7.49
C ASP A 43 8.69 14.82 8.34
N ARG A 44 8.82 14.75 9.67
CA ARG A 44 7.85 15.34 10.61
C ARG A 44 8.13 16.84 10.73
N CYS A 45 7.12 17.67 10.57
CA CYS A 45 7.32 19.11 10.59
C CYS A 45 7.50 19.65 12.03
N THR A 46 8.24 20.74 12.13
CA THR A 46 8.22 21.61 13.31
C THR A 46 6.91 22.40 13.36
N SER A 47 6.66 23.15 14.44
CA SER A 47 5.47 24.00 14.57
C SER A 47 5.34 25.08 13.49
N ALA A 48 6.44 25.41 12.80
CA ALA A 48 6.45 26.33 11.66
C ALA A 48 6.03 25.67 10.33
N GLY A 49 5.90 24.33 10.30
CA GLY A 49 5.64 23.54 9.09
C GLY A 49 6.91 23.22 8.29
N CYS A 50 6.79 22.27 7.36
CA CYS A 50 7.84 21.91 6.43
C CYS A 50 7.70 22.72 5.13
N VAL A 51 8.76 23.38 4.70
CA VAL A 51 8.80 24.08 3.40
C VAL A 51 9.52 23.21 2.38
N ILE A 52 8.90 23.04 1.21
CA ILE A 52 9.50 22.31 0.09
C ILE A 52 10.00 23.33 -0.93
N THR A 53 11.29 23.24 -1.24
CA THR A 53 11.96 24.11 -2.21
C THR A 53 12.60 23.23 -3.26
N CYS A 54 12.38 23.51 -4.54
CA CYS A 54 12.99 22.77 -5.64
C CYS A 54 13.74 23.74 -6.56
N LYS A 55 14.74 23.24 -7.28
CA LYS A 55 15.31 24.00 -8.38
C LYS A 55 14.26 24.17 -9.49
N ASN A 56 14.35 25.24 -10.26
CA ASN A 56 13.65 25.37 -11.53
C ASN A 56 14.58 24.98 -12.69
N ASN A 57 14.08 25.02 -13.93
CA ASN A 57 14.86 24.68 -15.13
C ASN A 57 16.06 25.62 -15.37
N LEU A 58 16.12 26.78 -14.69
CA LEU A 58 17.24 27.72 -14.73
C LEU A 58 18.25 27.46 -13.58
N GLY A 59 18.00 26.45 -12.74
CA GLY A 59 18.83 26.11 -11.59
C GLY A 59 18.60 26.98 -10.34
N ALA A 60 17.67 27.93 -10.39
CA ALA A 60 17.31 28.76 -9.24
C ALA A 60 16.38 27.99 -8.29
N TRP A 61 16.57 28.17 -6.98
CA TRP A 61 15.75 27.56 -5.95
C TRP A 61 14.45 28.34 -5.75
N GLU A 62 13.31 27.67 -5.88
CA GLU A 62 12.00 28.25 -5.66
C GLU A 62 11.19 27.41 -4.68
N ARG A 63 10.47 28.10 -3.79
CA ARG A 63 9.52 27.46 -2.89
C ARG A 63 8.32 27.02 -3.70
N ILE A 64 8.01 25.73 -3.63
CA ILE A 64 6.92 25.14 -4.39
C ILE A 64 5.68 24.88 -3.52
N ASP A 65 5.87 24.58 -2.24
CA ASP A 65 4.77 24.25 -1.33
C ASP A 65 5.23 24.25 0.15
N GLN A 66 4.28 24.00 1.07
CA GLN A 66 4.49 23.78 2.49
C GLN A 66 3.48 22.76 3.03
N ALA A 67 3.92 21.93 3.98
CA ALA A 67 3.05 21.05 4.76
C ALA A 67 3.03 21.49 6.23
N ALA A 68 1.89 21.32 6.90
CA ALA A 68 1.77 21.67 8.32
C ALA A 68 2.35 20.59 9.25
N GLU A 69 2.08 19.31 8.99
CA GLU A 69 2.34 18.21 9.92
C GLU A 69 3.49 17.28 9.48
N SER A 70 3.49 16.87 8.22
CA SER A 70 4.57 16.04 7.69
C SER A 70 4.66 16.08 6.16
N VAL A 71 5.83 15.73 5.64
CA VAL A 71 6.06 15.46 4.22
C VAL A 71 6.55 14.02 4.09
N THR A 72 5.86 13.21 3.28
CA THR A 72 6.37 11.91 2.87
C THR A 72 6.98 12.04 1.48
N THR A 73 8.27 11.76 1.35
CA THR A 73 8.97 11.73 0.07
C THR A 73 9.05 10.29 -0.44
N ILE A 74 8.60 10.08 -1.67
CA ILE A 74 8.61 8.77 -2.35
C ILE A 74 9.43 8.90 -3.62
N ASN A 75 10.59 8.24 -3.66
CA ASN A 75 11.46 8.19 -4.83
C ASN A 75 11.14 6.91 -5.63
N TYR A 76 10.78 7.09 -6.89
CA TYR A 76 10.46 6.00 -7.80
C TYR A 76 11.69 5.61 -8.64
N PRO A 77 11.82 4.32 -9.04
CA PRO A 77 12.93 3.87 -9.88
C PRO A 77 13.05 4.57 -11.24
N ASN A 78 11.94 5.12 -11.76
CA ASN A 78 11.93 5.87 -13.01
C ASN A 78 12.44 7.32 -12.86
N GLY A 79 13.00 7.66 -11.70
CA GLY A 79 13.47 8.99 -11.37
C GLY A 79 12.40 9.90 -10.78
N ASN A 80 11.11 9.61 -10.89
CA ASN A 80 10.10 10.52 -10.35
C ASN A 80 10.17 10.61 -8.82
N VAL A 81 9.80 11.78 -8.29
CA VAL A 81 9.63 11.99 -6.85
C VAL A 81 8.19 12.42 -6.57
N ARG A 82 7.56 11.82 -5.57
CA ARG A 82 6.26 12.25 -5.06
C ARG A 82 6.40 12.74 -3.64
N PHE A 83 5.82 13.90 -3.36
CA PHE A 83 5.64 14.41 -2.01
C PHE A 83 4.17 14.23 -1.62
N LEU A 84 3.91 13.53 -0.51
CA LEU A 84 2.61 13.55 0.15
C LEU A 84 2.70 14.52 1.32
N LEU A 85 1.95 15.61 1.25
CA LEU A 85 1.92 16.67 2.24
C LEU A 85 0.73 16.41 3.16
N ASP A 86 0.99 16.37 4.46
CA ASP A 86 -0.05 16.28 5.48
C ASP A 86 -0.23 17.66 6.12
N ASP A 87 -1.40 18.27 5.92
CA ASP A 87 -1.77 19.56 6.50
C ASP A 87 -2.68 19.39 7.73
N GLY A 88 -2.71 18.19 8.32
CA GLY A 88 -3.49 17.86 9.51
C GLY A 88 -4.99 17.91 9.25
N VAL A 89 -5.70 18.76 9.99
CA VAL A 89 -7.16 18.93 9.85
C VAL A 89 -7.58 19.46 8.49
N LYS A 90 -6.66 20.08 7.73
CA LYS A 90 -6.92 20.57 6.37
C LYS A 90 -6.83 19.47 5.31
N GLY A 91 -6.42 18.26 5.71
CA GLY A 91 -6.32 17.10 4.83
C GLY A 91 -4.91 16.89 4.25
N LYS A 92 -4.83 16.08 3.20
CA LYS A 92 -3.56 15.69 2.57
C LYS A 92 -3.54 16.06 1.11
N ARG A 93 -2.36 16.45 0.61
CA ARG A 93 -2.13 16.85 -0.78
C ARG A 93 -0.97 16.05 -1.36
N THR A 94 -0.94 15.94 -2.69
CA THR A 94 0.11 15.20 -3.39
C THR A 94 0.72 16.09 -4.46
N LEU A 95 2.05 16.16 -4.46
CA LEU A 95 2.83 16.78 -5.52
C LEU A 95 3.67 15.70 -6.21
N VAL A 96 3.75 15.75 -7.54
CA VAL A 96 4.54 14.81 -8.33
C VAL A 96 5.53 15.60 -9.17
N TYR A 97 6.82 15.31 -8.98
CA TYR A 97 7.93 15.84 -9.76
C TYR A 97 8.46 14.76 -10.70
N GLY A 98 8.55 15.12 -11.98
CA GLY A 98 8.83 14.22 -13.09
C GLY A 98 10.33 13.95 -13.34
N PRO A 99 10.66 13.24 -14.44
CA PRO A 99 11.96 12.61 -14.69
C PRO A 99 13.13 13.58 -14.86
N ASN A 100 12.85 14.88 -14.98
CA ASN A 100 13.89 15.92 -15.03
C ASN A 100 14.50 16.24 -13.65
N ASN A 101 13.92 15.70 -12.56
CA ASN A 101 14.47 15.70 -11.21
C ASN A 101 15.18 16.99 -10.83
N LEU A 102 14.41 18.08 -10.84
CA LEU A 102 14.91 19.29 -10.23
C LEU A 102 15.11 19.01 -8.74
N ALA A 103 16.34 19.18 -8.28
CA ALA A 103 16.71 18.86 -6.91
C ALA A 103 15.77 19.58 -5.94
N CYS A 104 15.20 18.83 -5.00
CA CYS A 104 14.30 19.36 -3.98
C CYS A 104 14.93 19.19 -2.60
N THR A 105 14.61 20.12 -1.71
CA THR A 105 14.96 20.07 -0.29
C THR A 105 13.73 20.38 0.54
N ILE A 106 13.68 19.77 1.72
CA ILE A 106 12.64 20.01 2.72
C ILE A 106 13.34 20.67 3.90
N THR A 107 12.81 21.80 4.38
CA THR A 107 13.32 22.50 5.57
C THR A 107 12.23 22.64 6.62
N GLY A 108 12.58 22.82 7.89
CA GLY A 108 11.59 22.96 8.97
C GLY A 108 11.01 21.61 9.44
N HIS A 109 11.72 20.51 9.21
CA HIS A 109 11.43 19.17 9.73
C HIS A 109 12.33 18.85 10.93
N GLN A 110 11.93 17.83 11.72
CA GLN A 110 12.61 17.34 12.92
C GLN A 110 13.61 16.23 12.63
#